data_AF-A0A091JGM9-F1
#
_entry.id   AF-A0A091JGM9-F1
#
_cell.length_a   1.000
_cell.length_b   1.000
_cell.length_c   1.000
_cell.angle_alpha   90.00
_cell.angle_beta   90.00
_cell.angle_gamma   90.00
#
_symmetry.space_group_name_H-M   'P 1'
#
loop_
_entity.id
_entity.type
_entity.pdbx_description
1 polymer ?
#
loop_
_entity_poly.entity_id
_entity_poly.type
_entity_poly.pdbx_seq_one_letter_code
_entity_poly.pdbx_strand_id
1 'polypeptide(L)' 'LDIRKEFFTLRVVRHWHRLPREAVDAPSVEALKARLDRALSNLV' A
#
# COMPACT_ATOMS: atom_id res chain seq x y z
N LEU A 1 -8.98 -14.83 -11.67
CA LEU A 1 -9.14 -13.50 -11.03
C LEU A 1 -7.77 -12.84 -10.78
N ASP A 2 -6.68 -13.58 -11.00
CA ASP A 2 -5.33 -13.28 -10.50
C ASP A 2 -4.53 -12.35 -11.42
N ILE A 3 -4.83 -12.32 -12.71
CA ILE A 3 -4.18 -11.44 -13.69
C ILE A 3 -4.38 -9.95 -13.32
N ARG A 4 -5.56 -9.59 -12.80
CA ARG A 4 -5.86 -8.21 -12.37
C ARG A 4 -5.08 -7.82 -11.11
N LYS A 5 -4.86 -8.77 -10.21
CA LYS A 5 -4.10 -8.57 -8.97
C LYS A 5 -2.62 -8.36 -9.27
N GLU A 6 -2.03 -9.20 -10.12
CA GLU A 6 -0.63 -9.05 -10.56
C GLU A 6 -0.40 -7.74 -11.32
N PHE A 7 -1.31 -7.37 -12.22
CA PHE A 7 -1.22 -6.11 -12.96
C PHE A 7 -1.33 -4.88 -12.04
N PHE A 8 -2.20 -4.94 -11.03
CA PHE A 8 -2.34 -3.87 -10.05
C PHE A 8 -1.05 -3.72 -9.22
N THR A 9 -0.51 -4.82 -8.70
CA THR A 9 0.75 -4.82 -7.95
C THR A 9 1.90 -4.27 -8.80
N LEU A 10 2.06 -4.73 -10.04
CA LEU A 10 3.12 -4.27 -10.93
C LEU A 10 3.00 -2.78 -11.28
N ARG A 11 1.78 -2.27 -11.49
CA ARG A 11 1.55 -0.84 -11.74
C ARG A 11 1.82 0.01 -10.51
N VAL A 12 1.33 -0.42 -9.35
CA VAL A 12 1.55 0.29 -8.08
C VAL A 12 3.04 0.33 -7.76
N VAL A 13 3.77 -0.78 -7.86
CA VAL A 13 5.22 -0.84 -7.60
C VAL A 13 6.01 0.07 -8.56
N ARG A 14 5.70 0.04 -9.86
CA ARG A 14 6.34 0.94 -10.84
C ARG A 14 6.03 2.41 -10.59
N HIS A 15 4.82 2.71 -10.12
CA HIS A 15 4.41 4.08 -9.82
C HIS A 15 4.96 4.57 -8.48
N TRP A 16 5.13 3.66 -7.51
CA TRP A 16 5.69 3.93 -6.19
C TRP A 16 7.10 4.53 -6.25
N HIS A 17 7.94 4.03 -7.17
CA HIS A 17 9.27 4.61 -7.44
C HIS A 17 9.23 6.05 -7.98
N ARG A 18 8.08 6.52 -8.48
CA ARG A 18 7.86 7.87 -9.03
C ARG A 18 7.01 8.76 -8.12
N LEU A 19 6.46 8.22 -7.02
CA LEU A 19 5.68 9.01 -6.09
C LEU A 19 6.63 9.80 -5.18
N PRO A 20 6.37 11.11 -4.95
CA PRO A 20 7.10 11.89 -3.96
C PRO A 20 6.98 11.22 -2.59
N ARG A 21 8.06 11.16 -1.82
CA ARG A 21 8.03 10.58 -0.47
C ARG A 21 6.99 11.28 0.41
N GLU A 22 6.73 12.56 0.17
CA GLU A 22 5.72 13.37 0.84
C GLU A 22 4.28 12.92 0.54
N ALA A 23 4.03 12.37 -0.66
CA ALA A 23 2.74 11.77 -1.00
C ALA A 23 2.59 10.36 -0.38
N VAL A 24 3.72 9.71 -0.09
CA VAL A 24 3.82 8.41 0.58
C VAL A 24 3.76 8.56 2.11
N ASP A 25 4.22 9.67 2.68
CA ASP A 25 4.22 9.98 4.11
C ASP A 25 3.06 10.91 4.52
N ALA A 26 2.05 11.05 3.64
CA ALA A 26 0.85 11.79 3.96
C ALA A 26 0.07 11.11 5.12
N PRO A 27 -0.68 11.87 5.93
CA PRO A 27 -1.46 11.34 7.06
C PRO A 27 -2.37 10.15 6.72
N SER A 28 -2.81 10.05 5.46
CA SER A 28 -3.63 8.95 4.94
C SER A 28 -2.88 7.62 4.82
N VAL A 29 -1.58 7.63 4.51
CA VAL A 29 -0.77 6.42 4.34
C VAL A 29 -0.32 5.87 5.69
N GLU A 30 0.08 6.73 6.62
CA GLU A 30 0.37 6.31 8.01
C GLU A 30 -0.89 5.77 8.70
N ALA A 31 -2.05 6.41 8.50
CA ALA A 31 -3.32 5.87 8.97
C ALA A 31 -3.67 4.52 8.32
N LEU A 32 -3.30 4.32 7.05
CA LEU A 32 -3.50 3.04 6.37
C LEU A 32 -2.56 1.96 6.93
N LYS A 33 -1.28 2.25 7.16
CA LYS A 33 -0.31 1.34 7.78
C LYS A 33 -0.76 0.93 9.18
N ALA A 34 -1.15 1.89 10.03
CA ALA A 34 -1.66 1.61 11.37
C ALA A 34 -2.91 0.72 11.37
N ARG A 35 -3.80 0.90 10.39
CA ARG A 35 -4.97 0.01 10.21
C ARG A 35 -4.58 -1.38 9.72
N LEU A 36 -3.56 -1.48 8.88
CA LEU A 36 -3.03 -2.75 8.37
C LEU A 36 -2.35 -3.53 9.49
N ASP A 37 -1.48 -2.89 10.26
CA ASP A 37 -0.77 -3.50 11.40
C ASP A 37 -1.75 -4.01 12.44
N ARG A 38 -2.80 -3.22 12.74
CA ARG A 38 -3.89 -3.66 13.61
C ARG A 38 -4.68 -4.83 13.03
N ALA A 39 -4.96 -4.84 11.72
CA ALA A 39 -5.68 -5.95 11.09
C ALA A 39 -4.84 -7.24 11.09
N LEU A 40 -3.53 -7.13 10.86
CA LEU A 40 -2.59 -8.25 10.89
C LEU A 40 -2.36 -8.76 12.32
N SER A 41 -2.33 -7.87 13.33
CA SER A 41 -2.23 -8.29 14.73
C SER A 41 -3.46 -9.06 15.22
N ASN A 42 -4.62 -8.83 14.60
CA ASN A 42 -5.87 -9.55 14.89
C ASN A 42 -5.99 -10.89 14.12
N LEU A 43 -5.02 -11.21 13.26
CA LEU A 43 -4.97 -12.46 12.50
C LEU A 43 -4.15 -13.57 13.21
N VAL A 44 -3.57 -13.28 14.38
CA VAL A 44 -2.86 -14.23 15.26
C VAL A 44 -3.80 -14.82 16.31
#